data_AF-A0A2V6INQ5-F1
#
_entry.id   AF-A0A2V6INQ5-F1
#
_cell.length_a   1.000
_cell.length_b   1.000
_cell.length_c   1.000
_cell.angle_alpha   90.00
_cell.angle_beta   90.00
_cell.angle_gamma   90.00
#
_symmetry.space_group_name_H-M   'P 1'
#
loop_
_entity.id
_entity.type
_entity.pdbx_description
1 polymer ?
#
loop_
_entity_poly.entity_id
_entity_poly.type
_entity_poly.pdbx_seq_one_letter_code
_entity_poly.pdbx_strand_id
1 'polypeptide(L)'
;MKCVSNGAANAFLTLRVGEVARRYCELTSRCPPELIRKSATAAAVQHLGRIVRENGALVVRKIWASTGRALIDSGVSKAEDIAGATRDLFGRISPWRLKEEDPATRP
;
A
#
# COMPACT_ATOMS: atom_id res chain seq x y z
N MET A 1 0.58 -13.85 -3.95
CA MET A 1 0.68 -12.82 -5.01
C MET A 1 0.71 -13.46 -6.41
N LYS A 2 -0.37 -14.11 -6.88
CA LYS A 2 -0.38 -14.76 -8.22
C LYS A 2 -1.22 -14.02 -9.27
N CYS A 3 -2.30 -13.35 -8.84
CA CYS A 3 -3.21 -12.62 -9.72
C CYS A 3 -2.55 -11.45 -10.47
N VAL A 4 -1.74 -10.64 -9.77
CA VAL A 4 -1.08 -9.47 -10.37
C VAL A 4 -0.03 -9.90 -11.39
N SER A 5 0.83 -10.87 -11.06
CA SER A 5 1.87 -11.35 -11.96
C SER A 5 1.30 -12.05 -13.19
N ASN A 6 0.27 -12.90 -13.03
CA ASN A 6 -0.39 -13.53 -14.17
C ASN A 6 -1.13 -12.51 -15.05
N GLY A 7 -1.81 -11.53 -14.44
CA GLY A 7 -2.45 -10.45 -15.17
C GLY A 7 -1.46 -9.61 -15.96
N ALA A 8 -0.32 -9.27 -15.36
CA ALA A 8 0.76 -8.55 -16.03
C ALA A 8 1.38 -9.36 -17.17
N ALA A 9 1.57 -10.66 -17.01
CA ALA A 9 2.10 -11.54 -18.06
C ALA A 9 1.13 -11.64 -19.26
N ASN A 10 -0.17 -11.80 -18.99
CA ASN A 10 -1.19 -11.84 -20.05
C ASN A 10 -1.26 -10.51 -20.79
N ALA A 11 -1.29 -9.39 -20.05
CA ALA A 11 -1.28 -8.06 -20.64
C ALA A 11 -0.01 -7.80 -21.47
N PHE A 12 1.16 -8.21 -20.97
CA PHE A 12 2.42 -8.09 -21.71
C PHE A 12 2.37 -8.80 -23.07
N LEU A 13 1.88 -10.04 -23.11
CA LEU A 13 1.77 -10.81 -24.35
C LEU A 13 0.85 -10.10 -25.35
N THR A 14 -0.31 -9.60 -24.90
CA THR A 14 -1.24 -8.83 -25.74
C THR A 14 -0.60 -7.55 -26.27
N LEU A 15 0.03 -6.76 -25.41
CA LEU A 15 0.69 -5.51 -25.80
C LEU A 15 1.84 -5.75 -26.79
N ARG A 16 2.63 -6.80 -26.59
CA ARG A 16 3.73 -7.16 -27.49
C ARG A 16 3.23 -7.56 -28.87
N VAL A 17 2.19 -8.39 -28.96
CA VAL A 17 1.61 -8.77 -30.25
C VAL A 17 1.00 -7.56 -30.95
N GLY A 18 0.33 -6.67 -30.21
CA GLY A 18 -0.19 -5.40 -30.74
C GLY A 18 0.90 -4.48 -31.30
N GLU A 19 2.02 -4.32 -30.58
CA GLU A 19 3.16 -3.52 -31.05
C GLU A 19 3.88 -4.13 -32.25
N VAL A 20 3.98 -5.46 -32.31
CA VAL A 20 4.49 -6.15 -33.50
C VAL A 20 3.58 -5.86 -34.69
N ALA A 21 2.27 -6.04 -34.53
CA ALA A 21 1.29 -5.79 -35.59
C ALA A 21 1.33 -4.33 -36.07
N ARG A 22 1.35 -3.38 -35.13
CA ARG A 22 1.45 -1.94 -35.41
C ARG A 22 2.67 -1.63 -36.27
N ARG A 23 3.85 -2.13 -35.89
CA ARG A 23 5.09 -1.90 -36.63
C ARG A 23 5.08 -2.54 -38.02
N TYR A 24 4.43 -3.69 -38.19
CA TYR A 24 4.25 -4.28 -39.52
C TYR A 24 3.33 -3.45 -40.41
N CYS A 25 2.28 -2.85 -39.85
CA CYS A 25 1.38 -1.95 -40.59
C CYS A 25 2.04 -0.61 -40.95
N GLU A 26 2.94 -0.09 -40.11
CA GLU A 26 3.68 1.16 -40.34
C GLU A 26 4.89 0.99 -41.28
N LEU A 27 5.30 -0.24 -41.58
CA LEU A 27 6.50 -0.54 -42.34
C LEU A 27 6.31 -0.23 -43.84
N THR A 28 7.02 0.78 -44.35
CA THR A 28 7.04 1.11 -45.79
C THR A 28 8.17 0.41 -46.56
N SER A 29 9.14 -0.21 -45.86
CA SER A 29 10.29 -0.91 -46.45
C SER A 29 10.64 -2.18 -45.66
N ARG A 30 11.45 -3.07 -46.25
CA ARG A 30 11.75 -4.38 -45.67
C ARG A 30 12.72 -4.24 -44.48
N CYS A 31 12.21 -4.36 -43.26
CA CYS A 31 13.00 -4.37 -42.01
C CYS A 31 13.23 -5.81 -41.53
N PRO A 32 14.40 -6.13 -40.94
CA PRO A 32 14.61 -7.44 -40.33
C PRO A 32 13.62 -7.73 -39.18
N PRO A 33 13.02 -8.92 -39.14
CA PRO A 33 11.99 -9.28 -38.14
C PRO A 33 12.54 -9.29 -36.71
N GLU A 34 13.84 -9.55 -36.55
CA GLU A 34 14.57 -9.49 -35.28
C GLU A 34 14.44 -8.11 -34.61
N LEU A 35 14.59 -7.04 -35.39
CA LEU A 35 14.54 -5.65 -34.91
C LEU A 35 13.11 -5.26 -34.52
N ILE A 36 12.12 -5.69 -35.31
CA ILE A 36 10.69 -5.47 -35.00
C ILE A 36 10.32 -6.15 -33.67
N ARG A 37 10.74 -7.40 -33.45
CA ARG A 37 10.47 -8.12 -32.20
C ARG A 37 11.12 -7.47 -30.99
N LYS A 38 12.39 -7.08 -31.08
CA LYS A 38 13.13 -6.46 -29.97
C LYS A 38 12.51 -5.12 -29.59
N SER A 39 12.23 -4.28 -30.58
CA SER A 39 11.64 -2.96 -30.38
C SER A 39 10.18 -3.01 -29.91
N ALA A 40 9.36 -3.94 -30.43
CA ALA A 40 8.00 -4.17 -29.94
C ALA A 40 7.98 -4.67 -28.49
N THR A 41 8.96 -5.51 -28.11
CA THR A 41 9.11 -5.98 -26.73
C THR A 41 9.41 -4.83 -25.79
N ALA A 42 10.34 -3.95 -26.15
CA ALA A 42 10.67 -2.76 -25.36
C ALA A 42 9.46 -1.82 -25.19
N ALA A 43 8.74 -1.53 -26.28
CA ALA A 43 7.54 -0.70 -26.25
C ALA A 43 6.43 -1.31 -25.40
N ALA A 44 6.20 -2.63 -25.51
CA ALA A 44 5.20 -3.33 -24.72
C ALA A 44 5.50 -3.30 -23.21
N VAL A 45 6.77 -3.45 -22.80
CA VAL A 45 7.16 -3.32 -21.39
C VAL A 45 6.92 -1.89 -20.88
N GLN A 46 7.22 -0.87 -21.69
CA GLN A 46 6.95 0.52 -21.32
C GLN A 46 5.45 0.78 -21.15
N HIS A 47 4.62 0.32 -22.08
CA HIS A 47 3.16 0.43 -21.99
C HIS A 47 2.62 -0.29 -20.76
N LEU A 48 3.08 -1.52 -20.50
CA LEU A 48 2.68 -2.28 -19.32
C LEU A 48 3.07 -1.55 -18.02
N GLY A 49 4.31 -1.06 -17.93
CA GLY A 49 4.80 -0.34 -16.76
C GLY A 49 3.98 0.91 -16.46
N ARG A 50 3.57 1.65 -17.51
CA ARG A 50 2.67 2.80 -17.38
C ARG A 50 1.30 2.39 -16.85
N ILE A 51 0.69 1.37 -17.44
CA ILE A 51 -0.62 0.84 -17.01
C ILE A 51 -0.58 0.41 -15.55
N VAL A 52 0.43 -0.38 -15.16
CA VAL A 52 0.55 -0.89 -13.78
C VAL A 52 0.83 0.24 -12.80
N ARG A 53 1.63 1.26 -13.18
CA ARG A 53 1.88 2.42 -12.31
C ARG A 53 0.63 3.25 -12.09
N GLU A 54 -0.10 3.58 -13.16
CA GLU A 54 -1.31 4.39 -13.10
C GLU A 54 -2.43 3.68 -12.33
N ASN A 55 -2.73 2.43 -12.68
CA ASN A 55 -3.79 1.66 -12.03
C ASN A 55 -3.37 1.18 -10.63
N GLY A 56 -2.12 0.80 -10.45
CA GLY A 56 -1.58 0.34 -9.17
C GLY A 56 -1.60 1.43 -8.11
N ALA A 57 -1.29 2.68 -8.47
CA ALA A 57 -1.39 3.81 -7.55
C ALA A 57 -2.82 4.00 -7.02
N LEU A 58 -3.83 3.82 -7.86
CA LEU A 58 -5.24 3.91 -7.44
C LEU A 58 -5.61 2.78 -6.48
N VAL A 59 -5.18 1.54 -6.76
CA VAL A 59 -5.44 0.38 -5.91
C VAL A 59 -4.79 0.57 -4.54
N VAL A 60 -3.52 0.96 -4.48
CA VAL A 60 -2.81 1.19 -3.21
C VAL A 60 -3.46 2.31 -2.42
N ARG A 61 -3.84 3.42 -3.07
CA ARG A 61 -4.55 4.53 -2.41
C ARG A 61 -5.88 4.09 -1.82
N LYS A 62 -6.67 3.27 -2.53
CA LYS A 62 -7.93 2.73 -2.02
C LYS A 62 -7.72 1.81 -0.83
N ILE A 63 -6.75 0.90 -0.90
CA ILE A 63 -6.41 -0.02 0.20
C ILE A 63 -5.97 0.76 1.44
N TRP A 64 -5.11 1.78 1.27
CA TRP A 64 -4.70 2.66 2.35
C TRP A 64 -5.89 3.41 2.96
N ALA A 65 -6.78 3.93 2.11
CA ALA A 65 -7.97 4.64 2.55
C ALA A 65 -8.96 3.76 3.31
N SER A 66 -9.17 2.50 2.88
CA SER A 66 -10.16 1.59 3.47
C SER A 66 -9.64 0.81 4.67
N THR A 67 -8.40 0.35 4.61
CA THR A 67 -7.85 -0.64 5.54
C THR A 67 -6.68 -0.07 6.33
N GLY A 68 -5.82 0.72 5.69
CA GLY A 68 -4.70 1.39 6.37
C GLY A 68 -5.18 2.37 7.45
N ARG A 69 -6.14 3.24 7.12
CA ARG A 69 -6.76 4.15 8.10
C ARG A 69 -7.50 3.41 9.21
N ALA A 70 -8.33 2.43 8.86
CA ALA A 70 -9.07 1.65 9.85
C ALA A 70 -8.14 0.92 10.84
N LEU A 71 -6.97 0.44 10.39
CA LEU A 71 -5.97 -0.18 11.27
C LEU A 71 -5.29 0.82 12.21
N ILE A 72 -5.02 2.04 11.75
CA ILE A 72 -4.43 3.09 12.60
C ILE A 72 -5.47 3.56 13.63
N ASP A 73 -6.70 3.85 13.19
CA ASP A 73 -7.77 4.32 14.06
C ASP A 73 -8.13 3.25 15.10
N SER A 74 -8.21 1.98 14.70
CA SER A 74 -8.43 0.88 15.66
C SER A 74 -7.24 0.60 16.58
N GLY A 75 -6.01 0.91 16.14
CA GLY A 75 -4.81 0.83 16.99
C GLY A 75 -4.79 1.92 18.06
N VAL A 76 -5.11 3.16 17.70
CA VAL A 76 -5.20 4.31 18.63
C VAL A 76 -6.36 4.12 19.60
N SER A 77 -7.54 3.76 19.11
CA SER A 77 -8.73 3.55 19.95
C SER A 77 -8.51 2.44 20.99
N LYS A 78 -7.84 1.34 20.62
CA LYS A 78 -7.47 0.28 21.59
C LYS A 78 -6.47 0.75 22.64
N ALA A 79 -5.52 1.62 22.27
CA ALA A 79 -4.55 2.17 23.22
C ALA A 79 -5.19 3.17 24.19
N GLU A 80 -6.09 4.02 23.69
CA GLU A 80 -6.89 4.95 24.51
C GLU A 80 -7.82 4.19 25.48
N ASP A 81 -8.46 3.10 25.04
CA ASP A 81 -9.28 2.25 25.91
C ASP A 81 -8.47 1.62 27.05
N ILE A 82 -7.25 1.14 26.77
CA ILE A 82 -6.36 0.54 27.79
C ILE A 82 -5.86 1.60 28.78
N ALA A 83 -5.52 2.79 28.28
CA ALA A 83 -5.09 3.91 29.12
C ALA A 83 -6.25 4.41 30.01
N GLY A 84 -7.46 4.51 29.46
CA GLY A 84 -8.68 4.87 30.18
C GLY A 84 -9.00 3.87 31.31
N ALA A 85 -8.94 2.57 31.01
CA ALA A 85 -9.17 1.51 31.99
C ALA A 85 -8.12 1.52 33.12
N THR A 86 -6.85 1.80 32.79
CA THR A 86 -5.77 1.88 33.77
C THR A 86 -5.93 3.10 34.70
N ARG A 87 -6.36 4.24 34.15
CA ARG A 87 -6.60 5.45 34.94
C ARG A 87 -7.78 5.28 35.90
N ASP A 88 -8.86 4.64 35.44
CA ASP A 88 -10.03 4.36 36.27
C ASP A 88 -9.69 3.41 37.43
N LEU A 89 -8.88 2.39 37.15
CA LEU A 89 -8.37 1.47 38.17
C LEU A 89 -7.45 2.17 39.19
N PHE A 90 -6.58 3.06 38.74
CA PHE A 90 -5.70 3.85 39.62
C PHE A 90 -6.49 4.78 40.54
N GLY A 91 -7.52 5.45 40.01
CA GLY A 91 -8.42 6.30 40.80
C GLY A 91 -9.26 5.51 41.82
N ARG A 92 -9.60 4.25 41.53
CA ARG A 92 -10.30 3.36 42.47
C ARG A 92 -9.39 2.79 43.56
N ILE A 93 -8.08 2.69 43.33
CA ILE A 93 -7.09 2.14 44.28
C ILE A 93 -6.47 3.25 45.16
N SER A 94 -6.66 4.53 44.84
CA SER A 94 -6.11 5.65 45.61
C SER A 94 -6.85 6.14 46.89
N PRO A 95 -7.84 5.47 47.54
CA PRO A 95 -8.46 6.03 48.74
C PRO A 95 -7.52 6.19 49.96
N TRP A 96 -6.35 5.52 50.00
CA TRP A 96 -5.56 5.35 51.21
C TRP A 96 -4.19 6.07 51.26
N ARG A 97 -3.78 6.82 50.20
CA ARG A 97 -2.43 7.42 50.12
C ARG A 97 -2.38 8.92 50.46
N LEU A 98 -3.15 9.39 51.43
CA LEU A 98 -3.15 10.81 51.87
C LEU A 98 -3.15 10.96 53.40
N LYS A 99 -2.54 10.00 54.12
CA LYS A 99 -2.41 10.05 55.58
C LYS A 99 -0.99 9.65 56.05
N GLU A 100 0.04 10.22 55.45
CA GLU A 100 1.39 10.20 56.02
C GLU A 100 2.11 11.50 55.66
N GLU A 101 1.66 12.64 56.20
CA GLU A 101 2.53 13.78 56.52
C GLU A 101 1.87 14.58 57.67
N ASP A 102 2.29 14.31 58.91
CA ASP A 102 2.13 15.25 60.03
C ASP A 102 3.43 15.21 60.86
N PRO A 103 4.41 16.10 60.59
CA PRO A 103 5.57 16.22 61.44
C PRO A 103 5.21 17.03 62.69
N ALA A 104 5.08 16.31 63.79
CA ALA A 104 5.46 16.70 65.16
C ALA A 104 5.59 18.21 65.43
N THR A 105 4.51 18.81 65.93
CA THR A 105 4.58 20.07 66.68
C THR A 105 4.81 19.77 68.15
N ARG A 106 6.00 20.04 68.70
CA ARG A 106 6.24 20.32 70.13
C ARG A 106 7.38 21.32 70.27
N PRO A 107 7.22 22.31 71.16
CA PRO A 107 8.06 22.36 72.35
C PRO A 107 7.36 21.77 73.57
#